data_AF-A0A4Y9IH91-F1
#
_entry.id   AF-A0A4Y9IH91-F1
#
_cell.length_a   1.000
_cell.length_b   1.000
_cell.length_c   1.000
_cell.angle_alpha   90.00
_cell.angle_beta   90.00
_cell.angle_gamma   90.00
#
_symmetry.space_group_name_H-M   'P 1'
#
loop_
_entity.id
_entity.type
_entity.pdbx_description
1 polymer ?
#
loop_
_entity_poly.entity_id
_entity_poly.type
_entity_poly.pdbx_seq_one_letter_code
_entity_poly.pdbx_strand_id
1 'polypeptide(L)' 'DEMYEELKKHNKIILTYQDNTNGSYKDIAGITNIEGNVCGMMPHPERAMETLLGSDSGVKLFQSMIESWREQHV' A
#
# COMPACT_ATOMS: atom_id res chain seq x y z
N ASP A 1 -12.48 8.99 13.51
CA ASP A 1 -13.76 8.63 12.85
C ASP A 1 -13.97 9.38 11.53
N GLU A 2 -14.10 10.71 11.51
CA GLU A 2 -14.29 11.48 10.26
C GLU A 2 -13.19 11.24 9.20
N MET A 3 -11.92 11.43 9.57
CA MET A 3 -10.78 11.18 8.68
C MET A 3 -10.72 9.74 8.15
N TYR A 4 -11.11 8.76 8.98
CA TYR A 4 -11.13 7.35 8.58
C TYR A 4 -12.23 7.10 7.55
N GLU A 5 -13.42 7.66 7.76
CA GLU A 5 -14.50 7.58 6.78
C GLU A 5 -14.16 8.32 5.49
N GLU A 6 -13.39 9.42 5.54
CA GLU A 6 -12.88 10.09 4.35
C GLU A 6 -11.90 9.21 3.57
N LEU A 7 -10.94 8.58 4.25
CA LEU A 7 -10.00 7.64 3.62
C LEU A 7 -10.74 6.46 2.98
N LYS A 8 -11.74 5.90 3.67
CA LYS A 8 -12.59 4.83 3.11
C LYS A 8 -13.40 5.30 1.91
N LYS A 9 -14.07 6.44 2.02
CA LYS A 9 -14.91 7.00 0.95
C LYS A 9 -14.12 7.20 -0.35
N HIS A 10 -12.85 7.60 -0.22
CA HIS A 10 -11.98 7.83 -1.37
C HIS A 10 -11.10 6.62 -1.75
N ASN A 11 -11.30 5.45 -1.13
CA ASN A 11 -10.49 4.24 -1.35
C ASN A 11 -8.98 4.47 -1.17
N LYS A 12 -8.60 5.18 -0.10
CA LYS A 12 -7.21 5.59 0.17
C LYS A 12 -6.48 4.72 1.16
N ILE A 13 -7.13 3.68 1.68
CA ILE A 13 -6.49 2.64 2.48
C ILE A 13 -6.12 1.51 1.51
N ILE A 14 -4.82 1.29 1.30
CA ILE A 14 -4.33 0.30 0.32
C ILE A 14 -3.84 -0.99 0.97
N LEU A 15 -3.50 -0.95 2.26
CA LEU A 15 -3.02 -2.11 3.00
C LEU A 15 -3.55 -2.05 4.44
N THR A 16 -3.97 -3.22 4.94
CA THR A 16 -4.31 -3.45 6.34
C THR A 16 -3.57 -4.68 6.85
N TYR A 17 -3.19 -4.65 8.12
CA TYR A 17 -2.66 -5.83 8.78
C TYR A 17 -3.78 -6.85 9.02
N GLN A 18 -3.46 -8.14 8.91
CA GLN A 18 -4.33 -9.21 9.42
C GLN A 18 -4.20 -9.29 10.94
N ASP A 19 -2.95 -9.30 11.42
CA ASP A 19 -2.60 -9.22 12.84
C ASP A 19 -1.83 -7.92 13.09
N ASN A 20 -2.47 -6.97 13.76
CA ASN A 20 -1.93 -5.63 13.97
C ASN A 20 -0.78 -5.63 14.99
N THR A 21 0.45 -5.52 14.48
CA THR A 21 1.68 -5.63 15.27
C THR A 21 2.10 -4.33 15.95
N ASN A 22 1.59 -3.18 15.51
CA ASN A 22 2.06 -1.86 15.93
C ASN A 22 0.96 -0.98 16.54
N GLY A 23 -0.26 -1.49 16.69
CA GLY A 23 -1.40 -0.75 17.23
C GLY A 23 -1.95 0.32 16.28
N SER A 24 -1.67 0.23 14.97
CA SER A 24 -2.23 1.12 13.96
C SER A 24 -3.76 1.22 14.08
N TYR A 25 -4.31 2.43 13.97
CA TYR A 25 -5.77 2.60 14.01
C TYR A 25 -6.44 1.82 12.86
N LYS A 26 -7.43 0.98 13.19
CA LYS A 26 -8.16 0.12 12.24
C LYS A 26 -7.24 -0.73 11.35
N ASP A 27 -6.10 -1.14 11.91
CA ASP A 27 -5.12 -2.02 11.28
C ASP A 27 -4.49 -1.44 10.00
N ILE A 28 -4.59 -0.13 9.77
CA ILE A 28 -4.07 0.51 8.57
C ILE A 28 -2.55 0.40 8.52
N ALA A 29 -2.06 -0.17 7.41
CA ALA A 29 -0.64 -0.40 7.15
C ALA A 29 -0.10 0.52 6.03
N GLY A 30 -0.96 1.02 5.15
CA GLY A 30 -0.57 1.95 4.10
C GLY A 30 -1.75 2.70 3.50
N ILE A 31 -1.47 3.93 3.06
CA ILE A 31 -2.42 4.84 2.43
C ILE A 31 -1.83 5.53 1.20
N THR A 32 -2.69 6.13 0.38
CA THR A 32 -2.29 7.03 -0.71
C THR A 32 -2.88 8.43 -0.51
N ASN A 33 -2.31 9.44 -1.17
CA ASN A 33 -2.96 10.75 -1.28
C ASN A 33 -4.23 10.71 -2.17
N ILE A 34 -4.95 11.84 -2.21
CA ILE A 34 -6.20 11.94 -2.98
C ILE A 34 -5.97 11.71 -4.47
N GLU A 35 -4.87 12.22 -4.99
CA GLU A 35 -4.45 12.10 -6.39
C GLU A 35 -3.94 10.70 -6.74
N GLY A 36 -3.63 9.86 -5.74
CA GLY A 36 -3.18 8.47 -5.93
C GLY A 36 -1.77 8.32 -6.46
N ASN A 37 -0.97 9.39 -6.51
CA ASN A 37 0.40 9.39 -7.02
C ASN A 37 1.48 9.37 -5.92
N VAL A 38 1.07 9.47 -4.65
CA VAL A 38 1.95 9.31 -3.49
C VAL A 38 1.38 8.23 -2.58
N CYS A 39 2.23 7.28 -2.21
CA CYS A 39 1.91 6.17 -1.34
C CYS A 39 2.83 6.18 -0.11
N GLY A 40 2.24 6.07 1.09
CA GLY A 40 2.96 5.89 2.34
C GLY A 40 2.55 4.58 3.00
N MET A 41 3.51 3.75 3.40
CA MET A 41 3.23 2.49 4.06
C MET A 41 4.32 2.12 5.07
N MET A 42 3.95 1.32 6.08
CA MET A 42 4.86 0.79 7.11
C MET A 42 5.52 -0.55 6.72
N PRO A 43 4.84 -1.49 6.02
CA PRO A 43 5.51 -2.68 5.50
C PRO A 43 6.66 -2.32 4.56
N HIS A 44 7.64 -3.22 4.46
CA HIS A 44 8.83 -3.09 3.63
C HIS A 44 8.75 -4.01 2.40
N PRO A 45 7.95 -3.67 1.36
CA PRO A 45 7.79 -4.51 0.17
C PRO A 45 9.11 -4.72 -0.58
N GLU A 46 10.06 -3.80 -0.47
CA GLU A 46 11.40 -3.91 -1.06
C GLU A 46 12.21 -5.07 -0.48
N ARG A 47 11.89 -5.54 0.74
CA ARG A 47 12.52 -6.72 1.36
C ARG A 47 11.84 -8.02 0.96
N ALA A 48 10.65 -7.95 0.37
CA ALA A 48 9.85 -9.10 -0.07
C ALA A 48 9.87 -9.24 -1.60
N MET A 49 11.05 -9.08 -2.21
CA MET A 49 11.23 -9.13 -3.67
C MET A 49 11.72 -10.50 -4.17
N GLU A 50 12.23 -11.34 -3.28
CA GLU A 50 12.87 -12.61 -3.62
C GLU A 50 12.40 -13.70 -2.66
N THR A 51 12.02 -14.85 -3.21
CA THR A 51 11.62 -16.01 -2.40
C THR A 51 12.71 -16.47 -1.45
N LEU A 52 13.98 -16.25 -1.79
CA LEU A 52 15.14 -16.51 -0.93
C LEU A 52 15.11 -15.69 0.38
N LEU A 53 14.52 -14.49 0.35
CA LEU A 53 14.36 -13.62 1.53
C LEU A 53 13.04 -13.88 2.28
N GLY A 54 12.28 -14.90 1.87
CA GLY A 54 11.07 -15.38 2.53
C GLY A 54 9.79 -15.16 1.73
N SER A 55 9.75 -14.19 0.82
CA SER A 55 8.60 -13.94 -0.07
C SER A 55 8.99 -13.03 -1.23
N ASP A 56 8.32 -13.18 -2.36
CA ASP A 56 8.36 -12.29 -3.52
C ASP A 56 7.07 -11.44 -3.68
N SER A 57 6.22 -11.40 -2.65
CA SER A 57 4.94 -10.70 -2.71
C SER A 57 5.05 -9.19 -2.97
N GLY A 58 6.17 -8.57 -2.60
CA GLY A 58 6.47 -7.17 -2.87
C GLY A 58 6.60 -6.83 -4.35
N VAL A 59 6.97 -7.81 -5.19
CA VAL A 59 7.13 -7.61 -6.65
C VAL A 59 5.88 -7.04 -7.29
N LYS A 60 4.70 -7.54 -6.88
CA LYS A 60 3.40 -7.11 -7.44
C LYS A 60 3.15 -5.62 -7.23
N LEU A 61 3.55 -5.06 -6.08
CA LEU A 61 3.36 -3.65 -5.80
C LEU A 61 4.14 -2.78 -6.80
N PHE A 62 5.41 -3.11 -7.03
CA PHE A 62 6.25 -2.36 -7.98
C PHE A 62 5.81 -2.57 -9.44
N GLN A 63 5.33 -3.77 -9.79
CA GLN A 63 4.72 -4.01 -11.11
C GLN A 63 3.50 -3.09 -11.32
N SER A 64 2.60 -3.01 -10.35
CA SER A 64 1.44 -2.12 -10.43
C SER A 64 1.83 -0.64 -10.53
N MET A 65 2.92 -0.21 -9.88
CA MET A 65 3.43 1.16 -10.05
C MET A 65 3.90 1.43 -11.49
N ILE A 66 4.60 0.48 -12.10
CA ILE A 66 5.07 0.60 -13.49
C ILE A 66 3.88 0.59 -14.46
N GLU A 67 2.91 -0.30 -14.25
CA GLU A 67 1.68 -0.37 -15.05
C GLU A 67 0.89 0.93 -14.98
N SER A 68 0.64 1.45 -13.78
CA SER A 68 -0.06 2.72 -13.58
C SER A 68 0.68 3.89 -14.24
N TRP A 69 2.01 3.91 -14.17
CA TRP A 69 2.80 4.94 -14.85
C TRP A 69 2.66 4.84 -16.37
N ARG A 70 2.71 3.63 -16.94
CA ARG A 70 2.53 3.40 -18.38
C ARG A 70 1.17 3.88 -18.87
N GLU A 71 0.09 3.53 -18.17
CA GLU A 71 -1.27 3.95 -18.52
C GLU A 71 -1.45 5.48 -18.56
N GLN A 72 -0.64 6.22 -17.79
CA GLN A 72 -0.72 7.69 -17.72
C GLN A 72 0.18 8.41 -18.73
N HIS A 73 1.20 7.75 -19.26
CA HIS A 73 2.27 8.40 -20.04
C HIS A 73 2.55 7.78 -21.41
N VAL A 74 1.91 6.65 -21.75
CA VAL A 74 2.02 5.96 -23.04
C VAL A 74 0.62 5.83 -23.65
#